data_AF-A0A4Y2FDV9-F1
#
_entry.id   AF-A0A4Y2FDV9-F1
#
_cell.length_a   1.000
_cell.length_b   1.000
_cell.length_c   1.000
_cell.angle_alpha   90.00
_cell.angle_beta   90.00
_cell.angle_gamma   90.00
#
_symmetry.space_group_name_H-M   'P 1'
#
loop_
_entity.id
_entity.type
_entity.pdbx_description
1 polymer ?
#
loop_
_entity_poly.entity_id
_entity_poly.type
_entity_poly.pdbx_seq_one_letter_code
_entity_poly.pdbx_strand_id
1 'polypeptide(L)'
;MKKFSGDAKDYLTFWSQFKKIHDDQSIIADEDKIQYLLQSMQPGSKAERLVLSFPATADNYNKAIEKLKERFGREDLLVQIYVRGKLNLLMKNATSLYDELEGKL
;
A
#
# COMPACT_ATOMS: atom_id res chain seq x y z
N MET A 1 9.62 -2.11 9.57
CA MET A 1 8.76 -1.73 8.42
C MET A 1 7.30 -1.87 8.84
N LYS A 2 6.41 -0.92 8.49
CA LYS A 2 4.98 -1.08 8.78
C LYS A 2 4.45 -2.27 7.98
N LYS A 3 3.68 -3.16 8.63
CA LYS A 3 3.10 -4.33 7.94
C LYS A 3 2.00 -3.88 6.98
N PHE A 4 1.97 -4.45 5.79
CA PHE A 4 1.00 -4.12 4.76
C PHE A 4 -0.18 -5.10 4.77
N SER A 5 -1.39 -4.58 4.91
CA SER A 5 -2.63 -5.38 4.97
C SER A 5 -3.28 -5.62 3.61
N GLY A 6 -2.90 -4.85 2.58
CA GLY A 6 -3.62 -4.77 1.32
C GLY A 6 -4.58 -3.57 1.22
N ASP A 7 -4.59 -2.66 2.21
CA ASP A 7 -5.33 -1.40 2.09
C ASP A 7 -4.59 -0.44 1.13
N ALA A 8 -5.29 0.03 0.10
CA ALA A 8 -4.75 0.96 -0.88
C ALA A 8 -4.16 2.23 -0.25
N LYS A 9 -4.73 2.72 0.87
CA LYS A 9 -4.23 3.92 1.57
C LYS A 9 -2.81 3.74 2.11
N ASP A 10 -2.45 2.51 2.47
CA ASP A 10 -1.15 2.19 3.03
C ASP A 10 -0.13 1.74 1.97
N TYR A 11 -0.58 1.49 0.73
CA TYR A 11 0.27 0.92 -0.32
C TYR A 11 1.49 1.78 -0.63
N LEU A 12 1.33 3.10 -0.79
CA LEU A 12 2.45 4.00 -1.12
C LEU A 12 3.52 4.01 -0.01
N THR A 13 3.07 4.02 1.24
CA THR A 13 3.97 3.96 2.41
C THR A 13 4.69 2.62 2.46
N PHE A 14 3.99 1.52 2.22
CA PHE A 14 4.61 0.19 2.13
C PHE A 14 5.64 0.14 0.98
N TRP A 15 5.24 0.52 -0.23
CA TRP A 15 6.07 0.37 -1.42
C TRP A 15 7.32 1.25 -1.33
N SER A 16 7.21 2.50 -0.86
CA SER A 16 8.39 3.37 -0.68
C SER A 16 9.44 2.79 0.28
N GLN A 17 9.00 2.05 1.31
CA GLN A 17 9.89 1.36 2.24
C GLN A 17 10.48 0.09 1.63
N PHE A 18 9.64 -0.74 0.99
CA PHE A 18 10.04 -2.04 0.44
C PHE A 18 10.86 -1.91 -0.85
N LYS A 19 10.68 -0.84 -1.62
CA LYS A 19 11.38 -0.61 -2.90
C LYS A 19 12.90 -0.66 -2.75
N LYS A 20 13.44 -0.20 -1.61
CA LYS A 20 14.87 -0.25 -1.31
C LYS A 20 15.41 -1.69 -1.29
N ILE A 21 14.63 -2.64 -0.75
CA ILE A 21 14.97 -4.07 -0.72
C ILE A 21 14.80 -4.67 -2.13
N HIS A 22 13.74 -4.27 -2.82
CA HIS A 22 13.46 -4.73 -4.18
C HIS A 22 14.58 -4.37 -5.16
N ASP A 23 15.00 -3.11 -5.15
CA ASP A 23 16.01 -2.54 -6.05
C ASP A 23 17.45 -2.98 -5.70
N ASP A 24 17.69 -3.50 -4.49
CA ASP A 24 19.01 -3.98 -4.09
C ASP A 24 19.32 -5.32 -4.79
N GLN A 25 20.00 -5.24 -5.92
CA GLN A 25 20.44 -6.40 -6.70
C GLN A 25 21.79 -6.97 -6.23
N SER A 26 22.44 -6.32 -5.27
CA SER A 26 23.84 -6.59 -4.90
C SER A 26 24.00 -7.39 -3.62
N ILE A 27 23.04 -7.35 -2.70
CA ILE A 27 23.22 -7.86 -1.32
C ILE A 27 22.26 -8.99 -0.98
N ILE A 28 21.06 -9.05 -1.59
CA ILE A 28 19.99 -9.95 -1.16
C ILE A 28 19.55 -10.81 -2.35
N ALA A 29 19.61 -12.13 -2.20
CA ALA A 29 19.10 -13.06 -3.20
C ALA A 29 17.57 -12.98 -3.27
N ASP A 30 16.99 -13.25 -4.44
CA ASP A 30 15.52 -13.18 -4.64
C ASP A 30 14.75 -14.14 -3.72
N GLU A 31 15.36 -15.27 -3.34
CA GLU A 31 14.85 -16.23 -2.35
C GLU A 31 14.69 -15.60 -0.96
N ASP A 32 15.61 -14.73 -0.55
CA ASP A 32 15.52 -14.00 0.70
C ASP A 32 14.54 -12.83 0.57
N LYS A 33 14.50 -12.15 -0.60
CA LYS A 33 13.57 -11.04 -0.84
C LYS A 33 12.12 -11.47 -0.74
N ILE A 34 11.75 -12.68 -1.17
CA ILE A 34 10.37 -13.15 -1.04
C ILE A 34 10.01 -13.44 0.43
N GLN A 35 10.97 -13.86 1.26
CA GLN A 35 10.78 -13.98 2.70
C GLN A 35 10.59 -12.61 3.36
N TYR A 36 11.41 -11.62 2.99
CA TYR A 36 11.23 -10.24 3.45
C TYR A 36 9.89 -9.65 3.00
N LEU A 37 9.46 -9.96 1.78
CA LEU A 37 8.15 -9.56 1.27
C LEU A 37 7.04 -10.13 2.13
N LEU A 38 7.07 -11.44 2.39
CA LEU A 38 6.10 -12.12 3.25
C LEU A 38 6.09 -11.52 4.67
N GLN A 39 7.26 -11.33 5.27
CA GLN A 39 7.38 -10.69 6.57
C GLN A 39 6.86 -9.25 6.55
N SER A 40 6.88 -8.55 5.41
CA SER A 40 6.33 -7.20 5.32
C SER A 40 4.79 -7.17 5.25
N MET A 41 4.13 -8.32 5.19
CA MET A 41 2.68 -8.43 5.17
C MET A 41 2.09 -8.52 6.59
N GLN A 42 0.88 -8.00 6.76
CA GLN A 42 0.10 -8.17 7.99
C GLN A 42 -0.44 -9.60 8.04
N PRO A 43 -0.27 -10.33 9.16
CA PRO A 43 -0.85 -11.66 9.32
C PRO A 43 -2.36 -11.70 9.10
N GLY A 44 -2.84 -12.73 8.40
CA GLY A 44 -4.25 -12.94 8.06
C GLY A 44 -4.80 -11.97 7.00
N SER A 45 -3.95 -11.17 6.37
CA SER A 45 -4.40 -10.11 5.46
C SER A 45 -4.56 -10.56 4.01
N LYS A 46 -5.18 -9.70 3.19
CA LYS A 46 -5.31 -9.96 1.74
C LYS A 46 -3.95 -9.92 1.05
N ALA A 47 -3.03 -9.07 1.52
CA ALA A 47 -1.69 -8.98 0.98
C ALA A 47 -0.85 -10.22 1.33
N GLU A 48 -0.92 -10.70 2.58
CA GLU A 48 -0.23 -11.93 2.99
C GLU A 48 -0.70 -13.13 2.17
N ARG A 49 -2.02 -13.33 2.04
CA ARG A 49 -2.57 -14.43 1.22
C ARG A 49 -2.12 -14.36 -0.24
N LEU A 50 -1.95 -13.17 -0.80
CA LEU A 50 -1.42 -13.01 -2.16
C LEU A 50 0.04 -13.47 -2.22
N VAL A 51 0.88 -13.03 -1.29
CA VAL A 51 2.31 -13.42 -1.29
C VAL A 51 2.46 -14.93 -1.04
N LEU A 52 1.71 -15.50 -0.10
CA LEU A 52 1.70 -16.95 0.18
C LEU A 52 1.19 -17.81 -0.98
N SER A 53 0.51 -17.24 -1.97
CA SER A 53 0.10 -17.98 -3.18
C SER A 53 1.26 -18.31 -4.11
N PHE A 54 2.45 -17.75 -3.85
CA PHE A 54 3.68 -18.02 -4.57
C PHE A 54 4.63 -18.82 -3.68
N PRO A 55 5.19 -19.95 -4.17
CA PRO A 55 6.26 -20.63 -3.45
C PRO A 55 7.44 -19.72 -3.21
N ALA A 56 8.02 -19.75 -2.01
CA ALA A 56 9.14 -18.91 -1.61
C ALA A 56 10.45 -19.33 -2.29
N THR A 57 10.60 -18.93 -3.55
CA THR A 57 11.68 -19.30 -4.47
C THR A 57 12.05 -18.09 -5.32
N ALA A 58 13.31 -18.02 -5.79
CA ALA A 58 13.81 -16.91 -6.58
C ALA A 58 12.91 -16.62 -7.81
N ASP A 59 12.58 -17.67 -8.56
CA ASP A 59 11.78 -17.60 -9.79
C ASP A 59 10.38 -17.02 -9.59
N ASN A 60 9.85 -17.07 -8.37
CA ASN A 60 8.51 -16.61 -8.05
C ASN A 60 8.50 -15.26 -7.33
N TYR A 61 9.64 -14.73 -6.92
CA TYR A 61 9.73 -13.40 -6.30
C TYR A 61 9.17 -12.31 -7.22
N ASN A 62 9.66 -12.25 -8.47
CA ASN A 62 9.22 -11.24 -9.43
C ASN A 62 7.72 -11.37 -9.74
N LYS A 63 7.21 -12.60 -9.87
CA LYS A 63 5.78 -12.85 -10.07
C LYS A 63 4.93 -12.37 -8.89
N ALA A 64 5.38 -12.62 -7.66
CA ALA A 64 4.70 -12.16 -6.46
C ALA A 64 4.67 -10.62 -6.39
N ILE A 65 5.77 -9.95 -6.72
CA ILE A 65 5.86 -8.48 -6.79
C ILE A 65 4.93 -7.91 -7.86
N GLU A 66 4.95 -8.48 -9.07
CA GLU A 66 4.07 -8.05 -10.16
C GLU A 66 2.60 -8.15 -9.76
N LYS A 67 2.17 -9.30 -9.22
CA LYS A 67 0.79 -9.47 -8.75
C LYS A 67 0.42 -8.56 -7.58
N LEU A 68 1.37 -8.28 -6.70
CA LEU A 68 1.16 -7.33 -5.60
C LEU A 68 0.96 -5.89 -6.15
N LYS A 69 1.77 -5.46 -7.13
CA LYS A 69 1.64 -4.17 -7.81
C LYS A 69 0.35 -4.06 -8.61
N GLU A 70 0.00 -5.07 -9.41
CA GLU A 70 -1.24 -5.10 -10.19
C GLU A 70 -2.48 -4.96 -9.30
N ARG A 71 -2.48 -5.64 -8.15
CA ARG A 71 -3.64 -5.68 -7.25
C ARG A 71 -3.78 -4.44 -6.38
N PHE A 72 -2.66 -3.92 -5.86
CA PHE A 72 -2.68 -2.88 -4.83
C PHE A 72 -2.02 -1.57 -5.24
N GLY A 73 -1.15 -1.59 -6.25
CA GLY A 73 -0.37 -0.46 -6.74
C GLY A 73 -0.96 0.27 -7.92
N ARG A 74 -2.28 0.21 -8.08
CA ARG A 74 -3.05 0.89 -9.12
C ARG A 74 -2.97 2.42 -8.95
N GLU A 75 -1.96 3.04 -9.57
CA GLU A 75 -1.66 4.48 -9.43
C GLU A 75 -2.87 5.36 -9.76
N ASP A 76 -3.65 4.98 -10.78
CA ASP A 76 -4.90 5.64 -11.18
C ASP A 76 -5.93 5.70 -10.03
N LEU A 77 -6.07 4.59 -9.30
CA LEU A 77 -6.95 4.51 -8.15
C LEU A 77 -6.38 5.23 -6.93
N LEU A 78 -5.06 5.19 -6.74
CA LEU A 78 -4.37 5.85 -5.64
C LEU A 78 -4.48 7.38 -5.72
N VAL A 79 -4.35 7.94 -6.94
CA VAL A 79 -4.58 9.37 -7.19
C VAL A 79 -6.03 9.74 -6.87
N GLN A 80 -7.01 8.95 -7.33
CA GLN A 80 -8.43 9.20 -7.02
C GLN A 80 -8.73 9.16 -5.52
N ILE A 81 -8.19 8.18 -4.78
CA ILE A 81 -8.36 8.07 -3.33
C ILE A 81 -7.79 9.30 -2.63
N TYR A 82 -6.60 9.75 -3.03
CA TYR A 82 -5.96 10.91 -2.45
C TYR A 82 -6.72 12.21 -2.74
N VAL A 83 -7.16 12.41 -3.99
CA VAL A 83 -7.97 13.57 -4.38
C VAL A 83 -9.30 13.59 -3.64
N ARG A 84 -10.03 12.47 -3.60
CA ARG A 84 -11.30 12.36 -2.85
C ARG A 84 -11.09 12.58 -1.36
N GLY A 85 -10.00 12.08 -0.79
CA GLY A 85 -9.64 12.32 0.62
C GLY A 85 -9.45 13.80 0.94
N LYS A 86 -8.71 14.52 0.09
CA LYS A 86 -8.53 15.97 0.22
C LYS A 86 -9.83 16.74 0.05
N LEU A 87 -10.61 16.42 -0.99
CA LEU A 87 -11.91 17.06 -1.23
C LEU A 87 -12.86 16.86 -0.04
N ASN A 88 -12.92 15.66 0.53
CA ASN A 88 -13.74 15.38 1.71
C ASN A 88 -13.32 16.21 2.93
N LEU A 89 -12.01 16.42 3.15
CA LEU A 89 -11.53 17.28 4.23
C LEU A 89 -11.91 18.74 4.01
N LEU A 90 -11.74 19.25 2.79
CA LEU A 90 -12.13 20.62 2.43
C LEU A 90 -13.64 20.84 2.61
N MET A 91 -14.47 19.87 2.18
CA MET A 91 -15.92 19.94 2.32
C MET A 91 -16.33 19.96 3.80
N LYS A 92 -15.76 19.08 4.64
CA LYS A 92 -16.05 19.08 6.09
C LYS A 92 -15.72 20.42 6.75
N ASN A 93 -14.59 21.02 6.38
CA ASN A 93 -14.20 22.34 6.90
C ASN A 93 -15.15 23.43 6.42
N ALA A 94 -15.63 23.37 5.17
CA ALA A 94 -16.59 24.33 4.65
C ALA A 94 -17.96 24.19 5.36
N THR A 95 -18.43 22.97 5.59
CA THR A 95 -19.68 22.72 6.33
C THR A 95 -19.61 23.23 7.77
N SER A 96 -18.50 22.97 8.47
CA SER A 96 -18.36 23.48 9.85
C SER A 96 -18.34 25.01 9.93
N LEU A 97 -17.75 25.68 8.92
CA LEU A 97 -17.78 27.14 8.81
C LEU A 97 -19.19 27.68 8.57
N TYR A 98 -19.99 26.98 7.76
CA TYR A 98 -21.40 27.34 7.54
C TYR A 98 -22.24 27.17 8.81
N ASP A 99 -22.11 26.04 9.51
CA ASP A 99 -22.83 25.77 10.75
C ASP A 99 -22.47 26.79 11.85
N GLU A 100 -21.20 27.21 11.95
CA GLU A 100 -20.76 28.27 12.87
C GLU A 100 -21.30 29.66 12.53
N LEU A 101 -21.57 29.95 11.26
CA LEU A 101 -22.13 31.23 10.82
C LEU A 101 -23.64 31.27 11.05
N GLU A 102 -24.37 30.19 10.77
CA GLU A 102 -25.81 30.08 11.07
C GLU A 102 -26.10 30.07 12.57
N GLY A 103 -25.27 29.40 13.38
CA GLY A 103 -25.45 29.39 14.84
C GLY A 103 -25.18 30.73 15.53
N LYS A 104 -24.69 31.75 14.80
CA LYS A 104 -24.43 33.11 15.29
C LYS A 104 -25.48 34.14 14.84
N LEU A 105 -26.42 33.75 13.97
CA LEU A 105 -27.57 34.54 13.52
C LEU A 105 -28.81 34.23 14.40
#